data_AF-A0A1A8LIN4-F1
#
_entry.id   AF-A0A1A8LIN4-F1
#
_cell.length_a   1.000
_cell.length_b   1.000
_cell.length_c   1.000
_cell.angle_alpha   90.00
_cell.angle_beta   90.00
_cell.angle_gamma   90.00
#
_symmetry.space_group_name_H-M   'P 1'
#
loop_
_entity.id
_entity.type
_entity.pdbx_description
1 polymer ?
#
loop_
_entity_poly.entity_id
_entity_poly.type
_entity_poly.pdbx_seq_one_letter_code
_entity_poly.pdbx_strand_id
1 'polypeptide(L)'
;ARPFSSRTLKRTRKFVVDGVEVSVTTSKIIRDDEKKDEEMRFLRRQELRELRLLQKEEQRAQAGLTAKLESQTEQMQKRFDQETNAKKKHYDTELENMEKQQKQKIEKIEADHNVKLRDETKRIKAEQERDYHKFLDQLKLKKKEVKNSVEKVAKSQRKETLKQRLSFYAEDKAKQEENFLASQKNDLDTTLKKMISNNKREIAEQERECLNKKQEFIRDREAAIWEMEENHLNEKHQLMKQQLKDQYFLQRHLLLKKHEKETEQMQRYNQRMIEILKGRQQQEKNRLPRIQRSEAKTRMAMFKKSLVINSSGRSSEDRKRVKEFSLQEEKRQKAERQYQQQKHENQMREMVGQCENNIRELQQLQNEKCHMLVENETQRLKQLDEKHNQQMKDWREHLRLRKKAIEEELNAKKRDQEAFFMMSESSVCLNPSSSQKLSKFVPYLDSSTI
;
A
#
# COMPACT_ATOMS: atom_id res chain seq x y z
N ALA A 1 -9.23 -68.56 -50.33
CA ALA A 1 -9.26 -67.60 -49.21
C ALA A 1 -7.82 -67.23 -48.88
N ARG A 2 -7.44 -65.94 -48.84
CA ARG A 2 -6.12 -65.55 -48.30
C ARG A 2 -6.27 -65.41 -46.79
N PRO A 3 -5.35 -65.96 -45.97
CA PRO A 3 -5.44 -65.81 -44.53
C PRO A 3 -5.16 -64.36 -44.15
N PHE A 4 -5.88 -63.85 -43.15
CA PHE A 4 -5.56 -62.59 -42.48
C PHE A 4 -4.10 -62.65 -42.04
N SER A 5 -3.26 -61.72 -42.50
CA SER A 5 -1.88 -61.60 -42.05
C SER A 5 -1.85 -61.01 -40.64
N SER A 6 -2.25 -61.79 -39.63
CA SER A 6 -1.99 -61.47 -38.23
C SER A 6 -0.49 -61.68 -37.96
N ARG A 7 0.19 -60.62 -37.49
CA ARG A 7 1.57 -60.75 -37.03
C ARG A 7 1.54 -61.38 -35.63
N THR A 8 2.14 -62.54 -35.48
CA THR A 8 2.27 -63.23 -34.19
C THR A 8 3.57 -62.83 -33.52
N LEU A 9 3.49 -62.22 -32.34
CA LEU A 9 4.67 -61.95 -31.52
C LEU A 9 5.00 -63.23 -30.74
N LYS A 10 6.19 -63.79 -30.98
CA LYS A 10 6.70 -64.92 -30.19
C LYS A 10 7.81 -64.42 -29.26
N ARG A 11 7.74 -64.78 -27.98
CA ARG A 11 8.80 -64.51 -27.01
C ARG A 11 9.18 -65.82 -26.33
N THR A 12 10.42 -66.23 -26.53
CA THR A 12 11.02 -67.38 -25.84
C THR A 12 11.79 -66.87 -24.63
N ARG A 13 11.47 -67.38 -23.46
CA ARG A 13 12.23 -67.17 -22.23
C ARG A 13 12.83 -68.50 -21.82
N LYS A 14 14.10 -68.49 -21.42
CA LYS A 14 14.80 -69.69 -20.94
C LYS A 14 14.97 -69.60 -19.43
N PHE A 15 14.70 -70.69 -18.74
CA PHE A 15 14.79 -70.81 -17.29
C PHE A 15 15.53 -72.10 -16.95
N VAL A 16 16.25 -72.13 -15.84
CA VAL A 16 16.87 -73.36 -15.33
C VAL A 16 16.03 -73.80 -14.13
N VAL A 17 15.47 -75.02 -14.20
CA VAL A 17 14.71 -75.64 -13.13
C VAL A 17 15.38 -76.98 -12.83
N ASP A 18 15.79 -77.20 -11.58
CA ASP A 18 16.51 -78.39 -11.11
C ASP A 18 17.76 -78.74 -11.95
N GLY A 19 18.52 -77.72 -12.35
CA GLY A 19 19.78 -77.88 -13.09
C GLY A 19 19.63 -78.13 -14.60
N VAL A 20 18.41 -78.19 -15.13
CA VAL A 20 18.15 -78.38 -16.56
C VAL A 20 17.56 -77.10 -17.18
N GLU A 21 18.14 -76.65 -18.29
CA GLU A 21 17.67 -75.45 -19.01
C GLU A 21 16.40 -75.77 -19.82
N VAL A 22 15.28 -75.15 -19.44
CA VAL A 22 13.97 -75.27 -20.06
C VAL A 22 13.59 -73.95 -20.74
N SER A 23 13.32 -73.99 -22.04
CA SER A 23 12.85 -72.82 -22.78
C SER A 23 11.34 -72.83 -22.97
N VAL A 24 10.66 -71.79 -22.49
CA VAL A 24 9.21 -71.59 -22.68
C VAL A 24 9.00 -70.50 -23.73
N THR A 25 8.36 -70.87 -24.84
CA THR A 25 7.97 -69.92 -25.89
C THR A 25 6.50 -69.59 -25.77
N THR A 26 6.18 -68.34 -25.48
CA THR A 26 4.81 -67.84 -25.54
C THR A 26 4.57 -67.10 -26.85
N SER A 27 3.45 -67.38 -27.51
CA SER A 27 3.07 -66.71 -28.76
C SER A 27 1.74 -65.98 -28.60
N LYS A 28 1.71 -64.69 -28.93
CA LYS A 28 0.51 -63.85 -28.91
C LYS A 28 0.18 -63.38 -30.32
N ILE A 29 -1.05 -63.64 -30.77
CA ILE A 29 -1.55 -63.16 -32.06
C ILE A 29 -1.97 -61.70 -31.88
N ILE A 30 -1.25 -60.77 -32.53
CA ILE A 30 -1.62 -59.35 -32.51
C ILE A 30 -2.77 -59.16 -33.50
N ARG A 31 -3.96 -58.82 -32.98
CA ARG A 31 -5.13 -58.46 -33.79
C ARG A 31 -5.05 -56.98 -34.16
N ASP A 32 -5.67 -56.57 -35.27
CA ASP A 32 -5.69 -55.17 -35.71
C ASP A 32 -6.34 -54.23 -34.68
N ASP A 33 -7.21 -54.76 -33.81
CA ASP A 33 -7.82 -54.02 -32.70
C ASP A 33 -6.79 -53.66 -31.60
N GLU A 34 -5.79 -54.52 -31.33
CA GLU A 34 -4.74 -54.23 -30.34
C GLU A 34 -3.82 -53.07 -30.77
N LYS A 35 -3.62 -52.88 -32.08
CA LYS A 35 -2.83 -51.75 -32.61
C LYS A 35 -3.56 -50.42 -32.46
N LYS A 36 -4.87 -50.39 -32.67
CA LYS A 36 -5.70 -49.20 -32.48
C LYS A 36 -5.71 -48.78 -31.01
N ASP A 37 -5.78 -49.74 -30.09
CA ASP A 37 -5.69 -49.47 -28.65
C ASP A 37 -4.32 -48.92 -28.24
N GLU A 38 -3.23 -49.42 -28.83
CA GLU A 38 -1.87 -48.93 -28.59
C GLU A 38 -1.70 -47.46 -29.05
N GLU A 39 -2.27 -47.13 -30.20
CA GLU A 39 -2.28 -45.78 -30.77
C GLU A 39 -3.10 -44.80 -29.92
N MET A 40 -4.29 -45.22 -29.45
CA MET A 40 -5.10 -44.44 -28.50
C MET A 40 -4.32 -44.17 -27.21
N ARG A 41 -3.63 -45.18 -26.66
CA ARG A 41 -2.77 -45.03 -25.48
C ARG A 41 -1.59 -44.07 -25.72
N PHE A 42 -0.97 -44.12 -26.90
CA PHE A 42 0.13 -43.21 -27.25
C PHE A 42 -0.34 -41.75 -27.28
N LEU A 43 -1.48 -41.48 -27.91
CA LEU A 43 -2.05 -40.14 -28.04
C LEU A 43 -2.46 -39.59 -26.66
N ARG A 44 -3.06 -40.42 -25.81
CA ARG A 44 -3.36 -40.03 -24.42
C ARG A 44 -2.10 -39.67 -23.63
N ARG A 45 -1.00 -40.41 -23.81
CA ARG A 45 0.29 -40.08 -23.19
C ARG A 45 0.87 -38.76 -23.71
N GLN A 46 0.64 -38.44 -24.98
CA GLN A 46 1.06 -37.17 -25.56
C GLN A 46 0.28 -35.99 -24.95
N GLU A 47 -1.04 -36.07 -24.89
CA GLU A 47 -1.91 -35.05 -24.25
C GLU A 47 -1.48 -34.78 -22.80
N LEU A 48 -1.18 -35.83 -22.03
CA LEU A 48 -0.71 -35.69 -20.65
C LEU A 48 0.65 -35.00 -20.54
N ARG A 49 1.56 -35.21 -21.50
CA ARG A 49 2.85 -34.50 -21.54
C ARG A 49 2.65 -33.02 -21.86
N GLU A 50 1.78 -32.70 -22.80
CA GLU A 50 1.43 -31.32 -23.15
C GLU A 50 0.85 -30.58 -21.94
N LEU A 51 -0.06 -31.20 -21.19
CA LEU A 51 -0.63 -30.64 -19.96
C LEU A 51 0.44 -30.37 -18.89
N ARG A 52 1.41 -31.28 -18.72
CA ARG A 52 2.52 -31.09 -17.77
C ARG A 52 3.43 -29.93 -18.15
N LEU A 53 3.71 -29.76 -19.44
CA LEU A 53 4.52 -28.63 -19.92
C LEU A 53 3.78 -27.31 -19.70
N LEU A 54 2.48 -27.26 -20.01
CA LEU A 54 1.66 -26.09 -19.77
C LEU A 54 1.63 -25.70 -18.28
N GLN A 55 1.46 -26.68 -17.39
CA GLN A 55 1.49 -26.45 -15.94
C GLN A 55 2.85 -25.93 -15.47
N LYS A 56 3.95 -26.43 -16.01
CA LYS A 56 5.31 -25.96 -15.68
C LYS A 56 5.53 -24.52 -16.14
N GLU A 57 5.03 -24.14 -17.31
CA GLU A 57 5.09 -22.77 -17.82
C GLU A 57 4.23 -21.81 -16.98
N GLU A 58 3.02 -22.24 -16.59
CA GLU A 58 2.14 -21.51 -15.67
C GLU A 58 2.83 -21.24 -14.33
N GLN A 59 3.41 -22.27 -13.70
CA GLN A 59 4.14 -22.10 -12.44
C GLN A 59 5.31 -21.13 -12.57
N ARG A 60 6.07 -21.20 -13.67
CA ARG A 60 7.19 -20.27 -13.92
C ARG A 60 6.70 -18.84 -14.09
N ALA A 61 5.63 -18.63 -14.87
CA ALA A 61 5.06 -17.30 -15.08
C ALA A 61 4.51 -16.71 -13.77
N GLN A 62 3.83 -17.53 -12.96
CA GLN A 62 3.32 -17.14 -11.65
C GLN A 62 4.45 -16.77 -10.70
N ALA A 63 5.51 -17.60 -10.59
CA ALA A 63 6.66 -17.31 -9.75
C ALA A 63 7.38 -16.01 -10.17
N GLY A 64 7.55 -15.80 -11.48
CA GLY A 64 8.15 -14.58 -12.01
C GLY A 64 7.32 -13.33 -11.70
N LEU A 65 5.99 -13.43 -11.81
CA LEU A 65 5.11 -12.33 -11.41
C LEU A 65 5.20 -12.08 -9.91
N THR A 66 5.05 -13.10 -9.06
CA THR A 66 5.12 -12.96 -7.60
C THR A 66 6.42 -12.25 -7.16
N ALA A 67 7.57 -12.69 -7.65
CA ALA A 67 8.85 -12.06 -7.34
C ALA A 67 8.90 -10.57 -7.76
N LYS A 68 8.32 -10.23 -8.91
CA LYS A 68 8.20 -8.83 -9.36
C LYS A 68 7.32 -8.01 -8.42
N LEU A 69 6.17 -8.54 -7.99
CA LEU A 69 5.25 -7.82 -7.10
C LEU A 69 5.85 -7.63 -5.69
N GLU A 70 6.56 -8.63 -5.19
CA GLU A 70 7.32 -8.54 -3.93
C GLU A 70 8.37 -7.43 -4.01
N SER A 71 9.17 -7.42 -5.08
CA SER A 71 10.18 -6.38 -5.30
C SER A 71 9.59 -4.96 -5.37
N GLN A 72 8.45 -4.79 -6.04
CA GLN A 72 7.74 -3.49 -6.07
C GLN A 72 7.28 -3.04 -4.68
N THR A 73 6.81 -3.98 -3.86
CA THR A 73 6.35 -3.72 -2.49
C THR A 73 7.52 -3.29 -1.60
N GLU A 74 8.64 -4.00 -1.68
CA GLU A 74 9.86 -3.65 -0.96
C GLU A 74 10.42 -2.29 -1.39
N GLN A 75 10.41 -1.99 -2.68
CA GLN A 75 10.88 -0.71 -3.19
C GLN A 75 10.03 0.44 -2.65
N MET A 76 8.72 0.30 -2.65
CA MET A 76 7.80 1.30 -2.11
C MET A 76 8.02 1.50 -0.59
N GLN A 77 8.17 0.42 0.17
CA GLN A 77 8.47 0.50 1.62
C GLN A 77 9.80 1.22 1.87
N LYS A 78 10.86 0.87 1.14
CA LYS A 78 12.17 1.52 1.28
C LYS A 78 12.11 3.02 0.98
N ARG A 79 11.34 3.45 -0.03
CA ARG A 79 11.15 4.87 -0.33
C ARG A 79 10.44 5.59 0.82
N PHE A 80 9.38 4.99 1.36
CA PHE A 80 8.65 5.57 2.49
C PHE A 80 9.52 5.70 3.73
N ASP A 81 10.31 4.68 4.05
CA ASP A 81 11.23 4.72 5.21
C ASP A 81 12.31 5.79 5.03
N GLN A 82 12.82 5.97 3.81
CA GLN A 82 13.79 7.03 3.49
C GLN A 82 13.16 8.42 3.64
N GLU A 83 11.96 8.63 3.09
CA GLU A 83 11.24 9.90 3.21
C GLU A 83 10.92 10.24 4.67
N THR A 84 10.44 9.25 5.43
CA THR A 84 10.16 9.39 6.87
C THR A 84 11.39 9.83 7.65
N ASN A 85 12.52 9.14 7.44
CA ASN A 85 13.77 9.47 8.11
C ASN A 85 14.33 10.82 7.67
N ALA A 86 14.19 11.19 6.40
CA ALA A 86 14.63 12.48 5.89
C ALA A 86 13.83 13.63 6.50
N LYS A 87 12.49 13.53 6.51
CA LYS A 87 11.63 14.56 7.14
C LYS A 87 11.91 14.66 8.64
N LYS A 88 12.02 13.53 9.34
CA LYS A 88 12.35 13.54 10.78
C LYS A 88 13.65 14.29 11.05
N LYS A 89 14.74 13.93 10.35
CA LYS A 89 16.04 14.60 10.50
C LYS A 89 15.97 16.09 10.18
N HIS A 90 15.26 16.46 9.12
CA HIS A 90 15.10 17.86 8.72
C HIS A 90 14.42 18.68 9.84
N TYR A 91 13.27 18.25 10.34
CA TYR A 91 12.55 18.98 11.38
C TYR A 91 13.28 18.97 12.74
N ASP A 92 13.98 17.88 13.09
CA ASP A 92 14.77 17.82 14.32
C ASP A 92 15.94 18.83 14.28
N THR A 93 16.65 18.93 13.15
CA THR A 93 17.74 19.91 12.96
C THR A 93 17.24 21.36 12.94
N GLU A 94 16.13 21.62 12.24
CA GLU A 94 15.56 22.97 12.15
C GLU A 94 15.00 23.44 13.50
N LEU A 95 14.44 22.54 14.31
CA LEU A 95 14.00 22.84 15.67
C LEU A 95 15.20 23.23 16.56
N GLU A 96 16.28 22.46 16.53
CA GLU A 96 17.50 22.76 17.28
C GLU A 96 18.11 24.11 16.87
N ASN A 97 18.18 24.38 15.56
CA ASN A 97 18.66 25.65 15.02
C ASN A 97 17.81 26.83 15.51
N MET A 98 16.49 26.68 15.48
CA MET A 98 15.55 27.68 15.94
C MET A 98 15.70 27.94 17.44
N GLU A 99 15.80 26.91 18.28
CA GLU A 99 16.01 27.05 19.72
C GLU A 99 17.34 27.76 20.04
N LYS A 100 18.41 27.43 19.31
CA LYS A 100 19.70 28.09 19.44
C LYS A 100 19.63 29.58 19.10
N GLN A 101 18.95 29.94 18.01
CA GLN A 101 18.75 31.33 17.60
C GLN A 101 17.92 32.10 18.63
N GLN A 102 16.85 31.49 19.15
CA GLN A 102 16.01 32.09 20.20
C GLN A 102 16.81 32.38 21.46
N LYS A 103 17.60 31.40 21.94
CA LYS A 103 18.48 31.55 23.10
C LYS A 103 19.46 32.71 22.93
N GLN A 104 20.15 32.78 21.79
CA GLN A 104 21.08 33.87 21.50
C GLN A 104 20.40 35.25 21.48
N LYS A 105 19.16 35.32 20.97
CA LYS A 105 18.39 36.57 20.94
C LYS A 105 18.04 37.04 22.35
N ILE A 106 17.61 36.14 23.23
CA ILE A 106 17.30 36.45 24.64
C ILE A 106 18.55 36.89 25.38
N GLU A 107 19.65 36.13 25.30
CA GLU A 107 20.92 36.47 25.94
C GLU A 107 21.43 37.87 25.51
N LYS A 108 21.24 38.22 24.24
CA LYS A 108 21.60 39.55 23.72
C LYS A 108 20.75 40.67 24.34
N ILE A 109 19.44 40.49 24.42
CA ILE A 109 18.54 41.48 25.04
C ILE A 109 18.88 41.66 26.52
N GLU A 110 19.12 40.55 27.25
CA GLU A 110 19.53 40.61 28.65
C GLU A 110 20.89 41.33 28.84
N ALA A 111 21.84 41.11 27.94
CA ALA A 111 23.12 41.82 27.96
C ALA A 111 22.92 43.34 27.75
N ASP A 112 22.10 43.72 26.77
CA ASP A 112 21.77 45.12 26.47
C ASP A 112 21.04 45.79 27.64
N HIS A 113 20.11 45.07 28.29
CA HIS A 113 19.43 45.51 29.51
C HIS A 113 20.40 45.81 30.65
N ASN A 114 21.38 44.93 30.86
CA ASN A 114 22.41 45.11 31.89
C ASN A 114 23.28 46.34 31.62
N VAL A 115 23.65 46.59 30.36
CA VAL A 115 24.42 47.79 29.97
C VAL A 115 23.61 49.05 30.21
N LYS A 116 22.36 49.11 29.69
CA LYS A 116 21.46 50.26 29.86
C LYS A 116 21.22 50.59 31.33
N LEU A 117 20.99 49.58 32.18
CA LEU A 117 20.77 49.78 33.61
C LEU A 117 22.01 50.37 34.30
N ARG A 118 23.21 49.89 33.95
CA ARG A 118 24.48 50.39 34.50
C ARG A 118 24.74 51.84 34.10
N ASP A 119 24.54 52.17 32.84
CA ASP A 119 24.82 53.52 32.32
C ASP A 119 23.81 54.53 32.87
N GLU A 120 22.54 54.15 32.97
CA GLU A 120 21.51 54.99 33.59
C GLU A 120 21.77 55.21 35.09
N THR A 121 22.18 54.17 35.82
CA THR A 121 22.56 54.31 37.23
C THR A 121 23.72 55.29 37.42
N LYS A 122 24.74 55.22 36.55
CA LYS A 122 25.86 56.17 36.58
C LYS A 122 25.41 57.59 36.27
N ARG A 123 24.54 57.76 35.27
CA ARG A 123 23.98 59.06 34.89
C ARG A 123 23.22 59.72 36.04
N ILE A 124 22.31 58.99 36.70
CA ILE A 124 21.53 59.50 37.83
C ILE A 124 22.44 59.89 38.99
N LYS A 125 23.45 59.08 39.33
CA LYS A 125 24.41 59.42 40.38
C LYS A 125 25.19 60.70 40.08
N ALA A 126 25.65 60.89 38.84
CA ALA A 126 26.35 62.11 38.42
C ALA A 126 25.43 63.35 38.42
N GLU A 127 24.12 63.18 38.20
CA GLU A 127 23.13 64.25 38.35
C GLU A 127 22.84 64.56 39.83
N GLN A 128 22.66 63.53 40.66
CA GLN A 128 22.50 63.65 42.10
C GLN A 128 23.65 64.40 42.77
N GLU A 129 24.90 64.11 42.38
CA GLU A 129 26.07 64.85 42.88
C GLU A 129 26.03 66.33 42.49
N ARG A 130 25.68 66.65 41.23
CA ARG A 130 25.54 68.04 40.77
C ARG A 130 24.44 68.78 41.52
N ASP A 131 23.31 68.14 41.76
CA ASP A 131 22.19 68.74 42.46
C ASP A 131 22.44 68.87 43.96
N TYR A 132 23.19 67.93 44.57
CA TYR A 132 23.63 68.06 45.96
C TYR A 132 24.56 69.26 46.15
N HIS A 133 25.48 69.52 45.21
CA HIS A 133 26.31 70.73 45.25
C HIS A 133 25.47 72.01 45.20
N LYS A 134 24.50 72.09 44.27
CA LYS A 134 23.58 73.23 44.18
C LYS A 134 22.79 73.42 45.49
N PHE A 135 22.31 72.33 46.08
CA PHE A 135 21.57 72.34 47.35
C PHE A 135 22.44 72.86 48.50
N LEU A 136 23.68 72.40 48.63
CA LEU A 136 24.63 72.90 49.64
C LEU A 136 24.89 74.41 49.48
N ASP A 137 25.01 74.91 48.25
CA ASP A 137 25.21 76.33 48.00
C ASP A 137 23.97 77.17 48.35
N GLN A 138 22.76 76.64 48.11
CA GLN A 138 21.52 77.27 48.57
C GLN A 138 21.43 77.33 50.10
N LEU A 139 21.84 76.27 50.81
CA LEU A 139 21.90 76.29 52.27
C LEU A 139 22.91 77.34 52.77
N LYS A 140 24.09 77.45 52.15
CA LYS A 140 25.06 78.51 52.49
C LYS A 140 24.47 79.91 52.32
N LEU A 141 23.69 80.16 51.26
CA LEU A 141 23.01 81.44 51.04
C LEU A 141 21.95 81.72 52.11
N LYS A 142 21.05 80.76 52.40
CA LYS A 142 20.05 80.88 53.48
C LYS A 142 20.70 81.17 54.85
N LYS A 143 21.83 80.54 55.16
CA LYS A 143 22.59 80.83 56.39
C LYS A 143 23.06 82.28 56.47
N LYS A 144 23.48 82.87 55.34
CA LYS A 144 23.87 84.30 55.27
C LYS A 144 22.65 85.20 55.49
N GLU A 145 21.52 84.88 54.88
CA GLU A 145 20.26 85.64 55.06
C GLU A 145 19.76 85.61 56.51
N VAL A 146 19.84 84.46 57.19
CA VAL A 146 19.50 84.34 58.61
C VAL A 146 20.38 85.27 59.46
N LYS A 147 21.69 85.31 59.21
CA LYS A 147 22.62 86.24 59.91
C LYS A 147 22.26 87.70 59.63
N ASN A 148 22.07 88.08 58.36
CA ASN A 148 21.71 89.44 57.95
C ASN A 148 20.37 89.89 58.56
N SER A 149 19.40 88.97 58.72
CA SER A 149 18.10 89.27 59.31
C SER A 149 18.18 89.65 60.80
N VAL A 150 19.23 89.21 61.50
CA VAL A 150 19.45 89.50 62.93
C VAL A 150 20.06 90.90 63.12
N GLU A 151 20.80 91.41 62.14
CA GLU A 151 21.35 92.77 62.17
C GLU A 151 20.25 93.85 62.23
N LYS A 152 19.05 93.54 61.75
CA LYS A 152 17.88 94.42 61.78
C LYS A 152 17.14 94.46 63.12
N VAL A 153 17.55 93.65 64.11
CA VAL A 153 16.93 93.58 65.45
C VAL A 153 17.60 94.57 66.41
N ALA A 154 16.91 95.01 67.48
CA ALA A 154 17.47 95.92 68.49
C ALA A 154 18.75 95.35 69.14
N LYS A 155 19.78 96.20 69.33
CA LYS A 155 21.13 95.81 69.80
C LYS A 155 21.12 94.96 71.08
N SER A 156 20.19 95.21 72.00
CA SER A 156 20.05 94.50 73.29
C SER A 156 19.58 93.04 73.14
N GLN A 157 18.86 92.70 72.06
CA GLN A 157 18.29 91.37 71.85
C GLN A 157 19.07 90.52 70.83
N ARG A 158 19.94 91.14 70.02
CA ARG A 158 20.66 90.47 68.92
C ARG A 158 21.39 89.18 69.31
N LYS A 159 22.03 89.13 70.48
CA LYS A 159 22.80 87.95 70.91
C LYS A 159 21.90 86.73 71.12
N GLU A 160 20.78 86.91 71.82
CA GLU A 160 19.83 85.83 72.09
C GLU A 160 19.03 85.46 70.82
N THR A 161 18.59 86.46 70.05
CA THR A 161 17.89 86.24 68.78
C THR A 161 18.78 85.54 67.73
N LEU A 162 20.08 85.86 67.67
CA LEU A 162 21.03 85.17 66.79
C LEU A 162 21.14 83.68 67.16
N LYS A 163 21.25 83.38 68.46
CA LYS A 163 21.38 82.03 68.97
C LYS A 163 20.13 81.19 68.65
N GLN A 164 18.94 81.73 68.92
CA GLN A 164 17.67 81.06 68.59
C GLN A 164 17.50 80.85 67.07
N ARG A 165 17.72 81.89 66.25
CA ARG A 165 17.58 81.77 64.79
C ARG A 165 18.60 80.82 64.16
N LEU A 166 19.83 80.76 64.67
CA LEU A 166 20.83 79.79 64.21
C LEU A 166 20.50 78.36 64.65
N SER A 167 19.91 78.17 65.84
CA SER A 167 19.43 76.86 66.30
C SER A 167 18.29 76.35 65.42
N PHE A 168 17.28 77.19 65.18
CA PHE A 168 16.16 76.86 64.29
C PHE A 168 16.64 76.58 62.86
N TYR A 169 17.56 77.41 62.34
CA TYR A 169 18.18 77.15 61.04
C TYR A 169 18.96 75.84 61.01
N ALA A 170 19.63 75.43 62.09
CA ALA A 170 20.35 74.16 62.13
C ALA A 170 19.40 72.95 62.07
N GLU A 171 18.28 73.00 62.77
CA GLU A 171 17.22 71.98 62.69
C GLU A 171 16.55 71.94 61.32
N ASP A 172 16.18 73.10 60.77
CA ASP A 172 15.60 73.22 59.43
C ASP A 172 16.57 72.75 58.34
N LYS A 173 17.86 73.10 58.46
CA LYS A 173 18.92 72.60 57.58
C LYS A 173 19.01 71.08 57.63
N ALA A 174 19.05 70.49 58.83
CA ALA A 174 19.14 69.05 59.00
C ALA A 174 17.94 68.33 58.36
N LYS A 175 16.73 68.86 58.57
CA LYS A 175 15.50 68.33 57.98
C LYS A 175 15.45 68.48 56.47
N GLN A 176 15.88 69.62 55.92
CA GLN A 176 15.97 69.84 54.47
C GLN A 176 17.00 68.90 53.83
N GLU A 177 18.14 68.68 54.48
CA GLU A 177 19.19 67.78 54.02
C GLU A 177 18.73 66.32 54.03
N GLU A 178 18.05 65.89 55.09
CA GLU A 178 17.42 64.56 55.17
C GLU A 178 16.37 64.36 54.06
N ASN A 179 15.45 65.30 53.89
CA ASN A 179 14.40 65.23 52.87
C ASN A 179 14.99 65.21 51.45
N PHE A 180 16.04 65.99 51.19
CA PHE A 180 16.69 66.04 49.89
C PHE A 180 17.35 64.70 49.54
N LEU A 181 18.12 64.13 50.47
CA LEU A 181 18.76 62.82 50.29
C LEU A 181 17.73 61.70 50.16
N ALA A 182 16.65 61.75 50.94
CA ALA A 182 15.55 60.80 50.85
C ALA A 182 14.84 60.89 49.48
N SER A 183 14.59 62.10 48.97
CA SER A 183 14.00 62.30 47.63
C SER A 183 14.91 61.74 46.55
N GLN A 184 16.20 62.10 46.54
CA GLN A 184 17.15 61.58 45.55
C GLN A 184 17.20 60.05 45.56
N LYS A 185 17.24 59.43 46.75
CA LYS A 185 17.23 57.98 46.90
C LYS A 185 15.93 57.37 46.34
N ASN A 186 14.79 57.97 46.62
CA ASN A 186 13.49 57.49 46.14
C ASN A 186 13.37 57.62 44.62
N ASP A 187 13.84 58.73 44.05
CA ASP A 187 13.82 58.97 42.61
C ASP A 187 14.70 57.97 41.85
N LEU A 188 15.90 57.66 42.38
CA LEU A 188 16.78 56.62 41.84
C LEU A 188 16.12 55.24 41.93
N ASP A 189 15.61 54.84 43.09
CA ASP A 189 14.99 53.54 43.29
C ASP A 189 13.75 53.36 42.40
N THR A 190 12.91 54.40 42.30
CA THR A 190 11.73 54.41 41.42
C THR A 190 12.12 54.28 39.96
N THR A 191 13.17 54.99 39.52
CA THR A 191 13.63 54.94 38.13
C THR A 191 14.22 53.57 37.79
N LEU A 192 15.07 53.01 38.66
CA LEU A 192 15.65 51.68 38.45
C LEU A 192 14.59 50.58 38.49
N LYS A 193 13.61 50.65 39.40
CA LYS A 193 12.47 49.72 39.43
C LYS A 193 11.65 49.77 38.15
N LYS A 194 11.37 50.97 37.62
CA LYS A 194 10.67 51.13 36.32
C LYS A 194 11.46 50.51 35.16
N MET A 195 12.77 50.73 35.10
CA MET A 195 13.62 50.11 34.08
C MET A 195 13.63 48.59 34.18
N ILE A 196 13.83 48.04 35.38
CA ILE A 196 13.84 46.59 35.60
C ILE A 196 12.49 45.98 35.23
N SER A 197 11.37 46.64 35.58
CA SER A 197 10.03 46.20 35.17
C SER A 197 9.86 46.20 33.65
N ASN A 198 10.32 47.24 32.96
CA ASN A 198 10.29 47.29 31.49
C ASN A 198 11.18 46.21 30.86
N ASN A 199 12.38 45.98 31.39
CA ASN A 199 13.29 44.92 30.94
C ASN A 199 12.63 43.53 31.07
N LYS A 200 12.04 43.24 32.24
CA LYS A 200 11.29 41.98 32.45
C LYS A 200 10.14 41.83 31.45
N ARG A 201 9.41 42.91 31.16
CA ARG A 201 8.32 42.90 30.18
C ARG A 201 8.82 42.59 28.77
N GLU A 202 9.90 43.22 28.34
CA GLU A 202 10.50 43.00 27.02
C GLU A 202 11.00 41.55 26.86
N ILE A 203 11.62 40.96 27.89
CA ILE A 203 11.99 39.53 27.88
C ILE A 203 10.75 38.65 27.80
N ALA A 204 9.72 38.92 28.60
CA ALA A 204 8.48 38.14 28.58
C ALA A 204 7.76 38.21 27.21
N GLU A 205 7.77 39.38 26.56
CA GLU A 205 7.23 39.56 25.21
C GLU A 205 8.04 38.77 24.18
N GLN A 206 9.37 38.81 24.25
CA GLN A 206 10.23 38.08 23.34
C GLN A 206 10.08 36.56 23.50
N GLU A 207 10.01 36.07 24.74
CA GLU A 207 9.81 34.65 25.05
C GLU A 207 8.43 34.15 24.58
N ARG A 208 7.39 34.98 24.66
CA ARG A 208 6.08 34.67 24.06
C ARG A 208 6.15 34.55 22.53
N GLU A 209 6.88 35.43 21.87
CA GLU A 209 7.09 35.36 20.42
C GLU A 209 7.86 34.08 20.03
N CYS A 210 8.91 33.74 20.78
CA CYS A 210 9.70 32.52 20.60
C CYS A 210 8.83 31.26 20.74
N LEU A 211 7.99 31.21 21.78
CA LEU A 211 7.07 30.10 21.98
C LEU A 211 6.08 29.99 20.82
N ASN A 212 5.45 31.10 20.39
CA ASN A 212 4.50 31.08 19.28
C ASN A 212 5.13 30.53 17.99
N LYS A 213 6.34 30.97 17.64
CA LYS A 213 7.10 30.44 16.48
C LYS A 213 7.40 28.95 16.62
N LYS A 214 7.78 28.50 17.82
CA LYS A 214 8.00 27.07 18.10
C LYS A 214 6.72 26.25 17.95
N GLN A 215 5.58 26.76 18.39
CA GLN A 215 4.29 26.09 18.23
C GLN A 215 3.87 25.98 16.76
N GLU A 216 4.02 27.06 15.98
CA GLU A 216 3.76 27.06 14.54
C GLU A 216 4.62 26.01 13.83
N PHE A 217 5.92 25.99 14.13
CA PHE A 217 6.84 25.00 13.58
C PHE A 217 6.45 23.55 13.92
N ILE A 218 5.99 23.29 15.14
CA ILE A 218 5.49 21.97 15.54
C ILE A 218 4.23 21.59 14.74
N ARG A 219 3.31 22.53 14.52
CA ARG A 219 2.12 22.29 13.69
C ARG A 219 2.50 21.95 12.25
N ASP A 220 3.44 22.69 11.67
CA ASP A 220 3.91 22.46 10.30
C ASP A 220 4.59 21.10 10.17
N ARG A 221 5.42 20.72 11.14
CA ARG A 221 6.04 19.38 11.22
C ARG A 221 4.99 18.28 11.23
N GLU A 222 4.01 18.37 12.11
CA GLU A 222 2.96 17.35 12.24
C GLU A 222 2.07 17.29 10.99
N ALA A 223 1.72 18.44 10.41
CA ALA A 223 1.00 18.49 9.14
C ALA A 223 1.77 17.79 8.00
N ALA A 224 3.07 18.05 7.88
CA ALA A 224 3.91 17.43 6.86
C ALA A 224 4.10 15.91 7.05
N ILE A 225 4.02 15.41 8.30
CA ILE A 225 4.00 13.99 8.62
C ILE A 225 2.66 13.38 8.21
N TRP A 226 1.54 14.00 8.56
CA TRP A 226 0.21 13.48 8.22
C TRP A 226 -0.04 13.43 6.72
N GLU A 227 0.41 14.45 5.98
CA GLU A 227 0.34 14.46 4.51
C GLU A 227 1.15 13.31 3.90
N MET A 228 2.36 13.05 4.41
CA MET A 228 3.17 11.92 3.98
C MET A 228 2.51 10.58 4.28
N GLU A 229 1.95 10.41 5.48
CA GLU A 229 1.20 9.20 5.86
C GLU A 229 0.00 8.97 4.92
N GLU A 230 -0.79 10.01 4.63
CA GLU A 230 -1.94 9.92 3.71
C GLU A 230 -1.51 9.52 2.30
N ASN A 231 -0.47 10.18 1.78
CA ASN A 231 0.08 9.89 0.46
C ASN A 231 0.58 8.44 0.37
N HIS A 232 1.27 7.95 1.41
CA HIS A 232 1.74 6.57 1.47
C HIS A 232 0.59 5.56 1.50
N LEU A 233 -0.46 5.82 2.26
CA LEU A 233 -1.66 4.96 2.29
C LEU A 233 -2.33 4.87 0.93
N ASN A 234 -2.42 5.99 0.22
CA ASN A 234 -2.97 6.04 -1.14
C ASN A 234 -2.07 5.32 -2.15
N GLU A 235 -0.76 5.57 -2.12
CA GLU A 235 0.22 4.91 -2.99
C GLU A 235 0.20 3.38 -2.78
N LYS A 236 0.18 2.93 -1.53
CA LYS A 236 0.07 1.51 -1.17
C LYS A 236 -1.19 0.88 -1.74
N HIS A 237 -2.33 1.57 -1.65
CA HIS A 237 -3.57 1.08 -2.24
C HIS A 237 -3.49 0.96 -3.76
N GLN A 238 -2.98 1.98 -4.45
CA GLN A 238 -2.82 1.94 -5.91
C GLN A 238 -1.86 0.82 -6.35
N LEU A 239 -0.76 0.62 -5.62
CA LEU A 239 0.17 -0.47 -5.86
C LEU A 239 -0.52 -1.83 -5.72
N MET A 240 -1.22 -2.07 -4.61
CA MET A 240 -1.95 -3.32 -4.39
C MET A 240 -3.03 -3.55 -5.46
N LYS A 241 -3.73 -2.49 -5.88
CA LYS A 241 -4.74 -2.56 -6.95
C LYS A 241 -4.12 -2.95 -8.29
N GLN A 242 -2.97 -2.38 -8.63
CA GLN A 242 -2.23 -2.73 -9.84
C GLN A 242 -1.70 -4.17 -9.77
N GLN A 243 -1.13 -4.57 -8.64
CA GLN A 243 -0.64 -5.94 -8.41
C GLN A 243 -1.75 -6.98 -8.57
N LEU A 244 -2.96 -6.69 -8.08
CA LEU A 244 -4.11 -7.57 -8.23
C LEU A 244 -4.53 -7.68 -9.71
N LYS A 245 -4.56 -6.55 -10.44
CA LYS A 245 -4.85 -6.55 -11.88
C LYS A 245 -3.82 -7.34 -12.68
N ASP A 246 -2.53 -7.20 -12.36
CA ASP A 246 -1.45 -7.94 -13.02
C ASP A 246 -1.59 -9.46 -12.79
N GLN A 247 -1.99 -9.89 -11.60
CA GLN A 247 -2.27 -11.30 -11.29
C GLN A 247 -3.44 -11.83 -12.12
N TYR A 248 -4.57 -11.12 -12.16
CA TYR A 248 -5.73 -11.53 -12.95
C TYR A 248 -5.46 -11.47 -14.45
N PHE A 249 -4.65 -10.52 -14.92
CA PHE A 249 -4.21 -10.47 -16.30
C PHE A 249 -3.43 -11.73 -16.68
N LEU A 250 -2.48 -12.15 -15.83
CA LEU A 250 -1.76 -13.40 -16.04
C LEU A 250 -2.69 -14.61 -16.00
N GLN A 251 -3.62 -14.68 -15.04
CA GLN A 251 -4.60 -15.77 -14.95
C GLN A 251 -5.48 -15.87 -16.20
N ARG A 252 -5.98 -14.73 -16.73
CA ARG A 252 -6.74 -14.69 -17.99
C ARG A 252 -5.90 -15.22 -19.15
N HIS A 253 -4.66 -14.76 -19.27
CA HIS A 253 -3.75 -15.20 -20.33
C HIS A 253 -3.50 -16.72 -20.29
N LEU A 254 -3.21 -17.26 -19.10
CA LEU A 254 -2.98 -18.69 -18.90
C LEU A 254 -4.24 -19.52 -19.16
N LEU A 255 -5.41 -19.02 -18.75
CA LEU A 255 -6.69 -19.67 -19.01
C LEU A 255 -6.97 -19.79 -20.51
N LEU A 256 -6.75 -18.71 -21.27
CA LEU A 256 -6.90 -18.72 -22.73
C LEU A 256 -5.95 -19.71 -23.40
N LYS A 257 -4.69 -19.76 -22.97
CA LYS A 257 -3.71 -20.73 -23.48
C LYS A 257 -4.12 -22.18 -23.18
N LYS A 258 -4.74 -22.43 -22.02
CA LYS A 258 -5.32 -23.73 -21.68
C LYS A 258 -6.52 -24.06 -22.56
N HIS A 259 -7.42 -23.10 -22.79
CA HIS A 259 -8.59 -23.27 -23.66
C HIS A 259 -8.20 -23.59 -25.11
N GLU A 260 -7.14 -22.95 -25.63
CA GLU A 260 -6.58 -23.27 -26.95
C GLU A 260 -6.16 -24.75 -27.03
N LYS A 261 -5.44 -25.24 -26.01
CA LYS A 261 -5.01 -26.65 -25.95
C LYS A 261 -6.18 -27.63 -25.77
N GLU A 262 -7.17 -27.30 -24.96
CA GLU A 262 -8.39 -28.11 -24.82
C GLU A 262 -9.16 -28.20 -26.15
N THR A 263 -9.24 -27.10 -26.90
CA THR A 263 -9.90 -27.04 -28.20
C THR A 263 -9.16 -27.86 -29.26
N GLU A 264 -7.83 -27.74 -29.33
CA GLU A 264 -7.00 -28.57 -30.21
C GLU A 264 -7.20 -30.07 -29.92
N GLN A 265 -7.24 -30.46 -28.64
CA GLN A 265 -7.46 -31.85 -28.23
C GLN A 265 -8.86 -32.35 -28.64
N MET A 266 -9.89 -31.54 -28.44
CA MET A 266 -11.26 -31.87 -28.84
C MET A 266 -11.40 -32.03 -30.37
N GLN A 267 -10.77 -31.15 -31.14
CA GLN A 267 -10.75 -31.24 -32.60
C GLN A 267 -10.06 -32.53 -33.07
N ARG A 268 -8.88 -32.87 -32.50
CA ARG A 268 -8.17 -34.13 -32.81
C ARG A 268 -9.00 -35.36 -32.44
N TYR A 269 -9.72 -35.31 -31.32
CA TYR A 269 -10.63 -36.38 -30.90
C TYR A 269 -11.80 -36.57 -31.89
N ASN A 270 -12.52 -35.48 -32.20
CA ASN A 270 -13.64 -35.48 -33.14
C ASN A 270 -13.23 -35.99 -34.53
N GLN A 271 -12.09 -35.49 -35.05
CA GLN A 271 -11.54 -35.93 -36.33
C GLN A 271 -11.29 -37.45 -36.36
N ARG A 272 -10.75 -38.00 -35.27
CA ARG A 272 -10.50 -39.45 -35.15
C ARG A 272 -11.80 -40.25 -35.12
N MET A 273 -12.83 -39.77 -34.42
CA MET A 273 -14.14 -40.44 -34.39
C MET A 273 -14.76 -40.53 -35.79
N ILE A 274 -14.64 -39.45 -36.58
CA ILE A 274 -15.07 -39.44 -37.99
C ILE A 274 -14.27 -40.44 -38.83
N GLU A 275 -12.94 -40.49 -38.66
CA GLU A 275 -12.07 -41.42 -39.39
C GLU A 275 -12.36 -42.89 -39.07
N ILE A 276 -12.62 -43.21 -37.80
CA ILE A 276 -13.02 -44.55 -37.35
C ILE A 276 -14.34 -44.96 -38.03
N LEU A 277 -15.34 -44.06 -38.06
CA LEU A 277 -16.62 -44.32 -38.73
C LEU A 277 -16.44 -44.53 -40.24
N LYS A 278 -15.68 -43.65 -40.91
CA LYS A 278 -15.35 -43.79 -42.34
C LYS A 278 -14.66 -45.12 -42.64
N GLY A 279 -13.71 -45.51 -41.80
CA GLY A 279 -13.02 -46.80 -41.90
C GLY A 279 -13.98 -47.99 -41.80
N ARG A 280 -14.94 -47.94 -40.86
CA ARG A 280 -15.98 -48.97 -40.71
C ARG A 280 -16.88 -49.04 -41.95
N GLN A 281 -17.38 -47.90 -42.41
CA GLN A 281 -18.24 -47.81 -43.60
C GLN A 281 -17.53 -48.34 -44.85
N GLN A 282 -16.24 -48.03 -45.02
CA GLN A 282 -15.44 -48.56 -46.14
C GLN A 282 -15.28 -50.09 -46.07
N GLN A 283 -15.08 -50.66 -44.89
CA GLN A 283 -15.02 -52.12 -44.72
C GLN A 283 -16.36 -52.79 -45.05
N GLU A 284 -17.48 -52.22 -44.61
CA GLU A 284 -18.82 -52.71 -44.92
C GLU A 284 -19.13 -52.63 -46.42
N LYS A 285 -18.78 -51.51 -47.07
CA LYS A 285 -18.93 -51.30 -48.52
C LYS A 285 -18.10 -52.30 -49.33
N ASN A 286 -16.90 -52.63 -48.88
CA ASN A 286 -16.03 -53.61 -49.54
C ASN A 286 -16.55 -55.06 -49.38
N ARG A 287 -17.22 -55.38 -48.27
CA ARG A 287 -17.76 -56.73 -47.99
C ARG A 287 -19.08 -57.00 -48.70
N LEU A 288 -19.94 -55.99 -48.85
CA LEU A 288 -21.30 -56.15 -49.37
C LEU A 288 -21.37 -56.87 -50.74
N PRO A 289 -20.57 -56.52 -51.77
CA PRO A 289 -20.66 -57.20 -53.08
C PRO A 289 -20.30 -58.69 -53.02
N ARG A 290 -19.45 -59.09 -52.06
CA ARG A 290 -19.11 -60.50 -51.86
C ARG A 290 -20.29 -61.24 -51.23
N ILE A 291 -20.94 -60.63 -50.23
CA ILE A 291 -22.12 -61.17 -49.56
C ILE A 291 -23.27 -61.33 -50.55
N GLN A 292 -23.57 -60.27 -51.33
CA GLN A 292 -24.60 -60.29 -52.36
C GLN A 292 -24.38 -61.40 -53.39
N ARG A 293 -23.14 -61.60 -53.87
CA ARG A 293 -22.81 -62.69 -54.78
C ARG A 293 -23.03 -64.08 -54.17
N SER A 294 -22.66 -64.29 -52.90
CA SER A 294 -22.92 -65.58 -52.24
C SER A 294 -24.41 -65.82 -52.02
N GLU A 295 -25.16 -64.82 -51.58
CA GLU A 295 -26.60 -64.93 -51.37
C GLU A 295 -27.37 -65.16 -52.66
N ALA A 296 -27.02 -64.43 -53.73
CA ALA A 296 -27.66 -64.58 -55.03
C ALA A 296 -27.50 -65.99 -55.58
N LYS A 297 -26.31 -66.59 -55.39
CA LYS A 297 -26.07 -68.00 -55.74
C LYS A 297 -26.99 -68.94 -54.96
N THR A 298 -27.10 -68.76 -53.65
CA THR A 298 -27.98 -69.56 -52.80
C THR A 298 -29.45 -69.38 -53.16
N ARG A 299 -29.92 -68.15 -53.34
CA ARG A 299 -31.29 -67.82 -53.74
C ARG A 299 -31.64 -68.39 -55.11
N MET A 300 -30.73 -68.28 -56.08
CA MET A 300 -30.88 -68.88 -57.41
C MET A 300 -30.97 -70.41 -57.35
N ALA A 301 -30.14 -71.06 -56.53
CA ALA A 301 -30.20 -72.50 -56.34
C ALA A 301 -31.54 -72.94 -55.72
N MET A 302 -32.03 -72.20 -54.71
CA MET A 302 -33.35 -72.45 -54.11
C MET A 302 -34.49 -72.23 -55.12
N PHE A 303 -34.43 -71.16 -55.91
CA PHE A 303 -35.43 -70.88 -56.94
C PHE A 303 -35.47 -71.98 -58.01
N LYS A 304 -34.31 -72.41 -58.52
CA LYS A 304 -34.22 -73.54 -59.46
C LYS A 304 -34.79 -74.83 -58.85
N LYS A 305 -34.51 -75.12 -57.58
CA LYS A 305 -35.08 -76.28 -56.87
C LYS A 305 -36.60 -76.17 -56.73
N SER A 306 -37.13 -74.98 -56.43
CA SER A 306 -38.57 -74.72 -56.36
C SER A 306 -39.26 -74.86 -57.72
N LEU A 307 -38.62 -74.43 -58.81
CA LEU A 307 -39.11 -74.65 -60.17
C LEU A 307 -39.20 -76.15 -60.47
N VAL A 308 -38.20 -76.96 -60.10
CA VAL A 308 -38.23 -78.42 -60.30
C VAL A 308 -39.39 -79.08 -59.53
N ILE A 309 -39.72 -78.59 -58.33
CA ILE A 309 -40.79 -79.17 -57.49
C ILE A 309 -42.19 -78.76 -57.95
N ASN A 310 -42.36 -77.51 -58.41
CA ASN A 310 -43.67 -76.93 -58.76
C ASN A 310 -43.94 -76.91 -60.28
N SER A 311 -43.04 -77.44 -61.10
CA SER A 311 -43.14 -77.39 -62.56
C SER A 311 -44.11 -78.43 -63.12
N SER A 312 -45.16 -77.95 -63.81
CA SER A 312 -46.00 -78.73 -64.74
C SER A 312 -45.91 -78.18 -66.18
N GLY A 313 -44.90 -77.36 -66.50
CA GLY A 313 -44.81 -76.57 -67.75
C GLY A 313 -43.65 -76.92 -68.68
N ARG A 314 -43.66 -76.39 -69.90
CA ARG A 314 -42.64 -76.62 -70.97
C ARG A 314 -41.32 -75.89 -70.64
N SER A 315 -40.18 -76.53 -70.93
CA SER A 315 -38.79 -76.04 -70.68
C SER A 315 -38.49 -74.59 -71.12
N SER A 316 -39.19 -74.07 -72.13
CA SER A 316 -39.04 -72.67 -72.59
C SER A 316 -39.57 -71.63 -71.59
N GLU A 317 -40.58 -71.96 -70.77
CA GLU A 317 -41.14 -71.04 -69.77
C GLU A 317 -40.25 -70.94 -68.54
N ASP A 318 -39.63 -72.05 -68.13
CA ASP A 318 -38.68 -72.06 -67.01
C ASP A 318 -37.46 -71.18 -67.27
N ARG A 319 -36.98 -71.14 -68.53
CA ARG A 319 -35.89 -70.23 -68.92
C ARG A 319 -36.27 -68.76 -68.80
N LYS A 320 -37.52 -68.39 -69.09
CA LYS A 320 -38.02 -67.02 -68.91
C LYS A 320 -38.13 -66.67 -67.43
N ARG A 321 -38.69 -67.56 -66.61
CA ARG A 321 -38.81 -67.40 -65.14
C ARG A 321 -37.45 -67.23 -64.46
N VAL A 322 -36.41 -67.97 -64.89
CA VAL A 322 -35.04 -67.80 -64.37
C VAL A 322 -34.43 -66.44 -64.74
N LYS A 323 -34.71 -65.91 -65.94
CA LYS A 323 -34.27 -64.57 -66.34
C LYS A 323 -34.97 -63.49 -65.53
N GLU A 324 -36.29 -63.59 -65.36
CA GLU A 324 -37.08 -62.67 -64.53
C GLU A 324 -36.60 -62.66 -63.08
N PHE A 325 -36.34 -63.82 -62.49
CA PHE A 325 -35.76 -63.94 -61.15
C PHE A 325 -34.37 -63.28 -61.06
N SER A 326 -33.54 -63.42 -62.09
CA SER A 326 -32.21 -62.78 -62.13
C SER A 326 -32.32 -61.25 -62.15
N LEU A 327 -33.24 -60.70 -62.94
CA LEU A 327 -33.53 -59.25 -62.98
C LEU A 327 -34.10 -58.75 -61.65
N GLN A 328 -34.98 -59.54 -61.02
CA GLN A 328 -35.51 -59.21 -59.69
C GLN A 328 -34.43 -59.22 -58.61
N GLU A 329 -33.50 -60.18 -58.65
CA GLU A 329 -32.37 -60.27 -57.74
C GLU A 329 -31.38 -59.10 -57.95
N GLU A 330 -31.15 -58.67 -59.19
CA GLU A 330 -30.34 -57.48 -59.48
C GLU A 330 -31.00 -56.20 -58.93
N LYS A 331 -32.32 -56.06 -59.08
CA LYS A 331 -33.09 -54.95 -58.49
C LYS A 331 -32.99 -54.96 -56.96
N ARG A 332 -33.09 -56.13 -56.31
CA ARG A 332 -32.89 -56.29 -54.85
C ARG A 332 -31.50 -55.82 -54.42
N GLN A 333 -30.45 -56.27 -55.10
CA GLN A 333 -29.06 -55.90 -54.78
C GLN A 333 -28.79 -54.41 -54.98
N LYS A 334 -29.42 -53.79 -55.99
CA LYS A 334 -29.35 -52.33 -56.19
C LYS A 334 -30.03 -51.57 -55.04
N ALA A 335 -31.24 -51.99 -54.64
CA ALA A 335 -31.96 -51.38 -53.53
C ALA A 335 -31.20 -51.53 -52.19
N GLU A 336 -30.60 -52.70 -51.94
CA GLU A 336 -29.78 -52.93 -50.74
C GLU A 336 -28.52 -52.04 -50.71
N ARG A 337 -27.85 -51.84 -51.85
CA ARG A 337 -26.73 -50.89 -51.96
C ARG A 337 -27.17 -49.44 -51.67
N GLN A 338 -28.33 -49.03 -52.19
CA GLN A 338 -28.88 -47.70 -51.92
C GLN A 338 -29.24 -47.54 -50.44
N TYR A 339 -29.86 -48.54 -49.82
CA TYR A 339 -30.16 -48.54 -48.39
C TYR A 339 -28.89 -48.45 -47.54
N GLN A 340 -27.84 -49.23 -47.86
CA GLN A 340 -26.56 -49.14 -47.17
C GLN A 340 -25.95 -47.73 -47.30
N GLN A 341 -26.00 -47.13 -48.48
CA GLN A 341 -25.50 -45.78 -48.69
C GLN A 341 -26.25 -44.75 -47.84
N GLN A 342 -27.59 -44.77 -47.86
CA GLN A 342 -28.40 -43.87 -47.03
C GLN A 342 -28.12 -44.05 -45.54
N LYS A 343 -27.94 -45.30 -45.09
CA LYS A 343 -27.54 -45.60 -43.71
C LYS A 343 -26.19 -44.97 -43.37
N HIS A 344 -25.19 -45.10 -44.24
CA HIS A 344 -23.86 -44.50 -44.05
C HIS A 344 -23.91 -42.97 -44.03
N GLU A 345 -24.70 -42.36 -44.90
CA GLU A 345 -24.91 -40.91 -44.94
C GLU A 345 -25.58 -40.38 -43.66
N ASN A 346 -26.61 -41.07 -43.17
CA ASN A 346 -27.29 -40.70 -41.91
C ASN A 346 -26.35 -40.82 -40.71
N GLN A 347 -25.58 -41.91 -40.60
CA GLN A 347 -24.57 -42.07 -39.55
C GLN A 347 -23.49 -40.99 -39.60
N MET A 348 -23.09 -40.57 -40.80
CA MET A 348 -22.10 -39.50 -40.97
C MET A 348 -22.67 -38.15 -40.49
N ARG A 349 -23.93 -37.85 -40.83
CA ARG A 349 -24.61 -36.63 -40.37
C ARG A 349 -24.70 -36.58 -38.86
N GLU A 350 -25.08 -37.70 -38.23
CA GLU A 350 -25.15 -37.81 -36.76
C GLU A 350 -23.77 -37.63 -36.12
N MET A 351 -22.72 -38.26 -36.65
CA MET A 351 -21.36 -38.13 -36.15
C MET A 351 -20.83 -36.69 -36.25
N VAL A 352 -21.08 -36.01 -37.37
CA VAL A 352 -20.72 -34.59 -37.53
C VAL A 352 -21.49 -33.73 -36.52
N GLY A 353 -22.79 -33.95 -36.37
CA GLY A 353 -23.60 -33.25 -35.36
C GLY A 353 -23.10 -33.46 -33.93
N GLN A 354 -22.66 -34.68 -33.59
CA GLN A 354 -22.04 -34.96 -32.28
C GLN A 354 -20.71 -34.20 -32.11
N CYS A 355 -19.87 -34.16 -33.14
CA CYS A 355 -18.61 -33.41 -33.10
C CYS A 355 -18.86 -31.90 -32.89
N GLU A 356 -19.86 -31.34 -33.57
CA GLU A 356 -20.26 -29.94 -33.40
C GLU A 356 -20.83 -29.66 -32.01
N ASN A 357 -21.61 -30.59 -31.45
CA ASN A 357 -22.11 -30.48 -30.08
C ASN A 357 -20.95 -30.49 -29.07
N ASN A 358 -19.99 -31.41 -29.21
CA ASN A 358 -18.81 -31.48 -28.33
C ASN A 358 -18.02 -30.16 -28.31
N ILE A 359 -17.88 -29.51 -29.48
CA ILE A 359 -17.19 -28.21 -29.58
C ILE A 359 -18.01 -27.10 -28.90
N ARG A 360 -19.33 -27.07 -29.11
CA ARG A 360 -20.22 -26.09 -28.48
C ARG A 360 -20.24 -26.20 -26.96
N GLU A 361 -20.37 -27.42 -26.43
CA GLU A 361 -20.32 -27.68 -24.99
C GLU A 361 -18.97 -27.27 -24.38
N LEU A 362 -17.86 -27.59 -25.05
CA LEU A 362 -16.54 -27.16 -24.60
C LEU A 362 -16.43 -25.64 -24.58
N GLN A 363 -16.88 -24.95 -25.63
CA GLN A 363 -16.86 -23.49 -25.71
C GLN A 363 -17.74 -22.85 -24.62
N GLN A 364 -18.89 -23.43 -24.31
CA GLN A 364 -19.74 -22.97 -23.21
C GLN A 364 -18.99 -23.05 -21.87
N LEU A 365 -18.39 -24.20 -21.55
CA LEU A 365 -17.61 -24.38 -20.32
C LEU A 365 -16.42 -23.41 -20.24
N GLN A 366 -15.78 -23.12 -21.37
CA GLN A 366 -14.70 -22.13 -21.44
C GLN A 366 -15.20 -20.71 -21.16
N ASN A 367 -16.34 -20.32 -21.74
CA ASN A 367 -16.95 -19.02 -21.49
C ASN A 367 -17.36 -18.87 -20.02
N GLU A 368 -17.96 -19.89 -19.42
CA GLU A 368 -18.31 -19.91 -17.99
C GLU A 368 -17.08 -19.71 -17.10
N LYS A 369 -15.96 -20.41 -17.38
CA LYS A 369 -14.68 -20.20 -16.67
C LYS A 369 -14.18 -18.76 -16.80
N CYS A 370 -14.24 -18.18 -18.00
CA CYS A 370 -13.85 -16.79 -18.23
C CYS A 370 -14.74 -15.80 -17.45
N HIS A 371 -16.05 -15.99 -17.47
CA HIS A 371 -16.99 -15.17 -16.71
C HIS A 371 -16.73 -15.22 -15.20
N MET A 372 -16.57 -16.43 -14.64
CA MET A 372 -16.25 -16.62 -13.22
C MET A 372 -14.93 -15.93 -12.83
N LEU A 373 -13.93 -15.95 -13.71
CA LEU A 373 -12.64 -15.30 -13.45
C LEU A 373 -12.79 -13.76 -13.38
N VAL A 374 -13.53 -13.18 -14.31
CA VAL A 374 -13.80 -11.72 -14.35
C VAL A 374 -14.67 -11.28 -13.18
N GLU A 375 -15.67 -12.08 -12.81
CA GLU A 375 -16.50 -11.81 -11.64
C GLU A 375 -15.66 -11.83 -10.35
N ASN A 376 -14.76 -12.82 -10.21
CA ASN A 376 -13.85 -12.89 -9.06
C ASN A 376 -12.90 -11.69 -9.01
N GLU A 377 -12.31 -11.30 -10.14
CA GLU A 377 -11.47 -10.09 -10.23
C GLU A 377 -12.23 -8.84 -9.77
N THR A 378 -13.44 -8.66 -10.28
CA THR A 378 -14.31 -7.52 -9.95
C THR A 378 -14.64 -7.50 -8.46
N GLN A 379 -15.01 -8.65 -7.90
CA GLN A 379 -15.30 -8.79 -6.48
C GLN A 379 -14.07 -8.51 -5.61
N ARG A 380 -12.89 -9.02 -5.98
CA ARG A 380 -11.63 -8.80 -5.25
C ARG A 380 -11.18 -7.34 -5.29
N LEU A 381 -11.32 -6.67 -6.44
CA LEU A 381 -11.05 -5.24 -6.57
C LEU A 381 -11.98 -4.42 -5.68
N LYS A 382 -13.28 -4.76 -5.66
CA LYS A 382 -14.26 -4.11 -4.78
C LYS A 382 -13.91 -4.29 -3.30
N GLN A 383 -13.58 -5.51 -2.87
CA GLN A 383 -13.15 -5.79 -1.49
C GLN A 383 -11.87 -5.02 -1.11
N LEU A 384 -10.92 -4.89 -2.04
CA LEU A 384 -9.70 -4.12 -1.83
C LEU A 384 -10.00 -2.62 -1.64
N ASP A 385 -10.86 -2.06 -2.49
CA ASP A 385 -11.31 -0.67 -2.40
C ASP A 385 -12.07 -0.42 -1.09
N GLU A 386 -12.96 -1.33 -0.68
CA GLU A 386 -13.69 -1.27 0.60
C GLU A 386 -12.75 -1.30 1.80
N LYS A 387 -11.75 -2.21 1.79
CA LYS A 387 -10.74 -2.29 2.84
C LYS A 387 -9.92 -0.99 2.95
N HIS A 388 -9.51 -0.43 1.82
CA HIS A 388 -8.78 0.85 1.81
C HIS A 388 -9.66 1.99 2.34
N ASN A 389 -10.92 2.07 1.92
CA ASN A 389 -11.85 3.07 2.43
C ASN A 389 -12.05 2.98 3.94
N GLN A 390 -12.14 1.76 4.49
CA GLN A 390 -12.20 1.58 5.94
C GLN A 390 -10.90 2.03 6.62
N GLN A 391 -9.74 1.62 6.09
CA GLN A 391 -8.44 2.04 6.60
C GLN A 391 -8.28 3.57 6.60
N MET A 392 -8.78 4.26 5.56
CA MET A 392 -8.76 5.72 5.48
C MET A 392 -9.68 6.38 6.51
N LYS A 393 -10.86 5.80 6.77
CA LYS A 393 -11.74 6.27 7.85
C LYS A 393 -11.07 6.14 9.21
N ASP A 394 -10.48 4.99 9.48
CA ASP A 394 -9.81 4.73 10.75
C ASP A 394 -8.62 5.68 10.92
N TRP A 395 -7.78 5.84 9.88
CA TRP A 395 -6.66 6.78 9.91
C TRP A 395 -7.11 8.23 10.16
N ARG A 396 -8.19 8.69 9.53
CA ARG A 396 -8.75 10.04 9.77
C ARG A 396 -9.23 10.23 11.21
N GLU A 397 -9.82 9.22 11.82
CA GLU A 397 -10.24 9.29 13.22
C GLU A 397 -9.05 9.33 14.18
N HIS A 398 -8.04 8.49 13.95
CA HIS A 398 -6.79 8.53 14.72
C HIS A 398 -6.08 9.88 14.56
N LEU A 399 -6.04 10.42 13.34
CA LEU A 399 -5.49 11.73 13.04
C LEU A 399 -6.20 12.84 13.83
N ARG A 400 -7.55 12.79 13.90
CA ARG A 400 -8.34 13.74 14.68
C ARG A 400 -7.93 13.75 16.16
N LEU A 401 -7.73 12.57 16.74
CA LEU A 401 -7.28 12.42 18.13
C LEU A 401 -5.85 12.94 18.33
N ARG A 402 -4.92 12.59 17.44
CA ARG A 402 -3.53 13.09 17.46
C ARG A 402 -3.49 14.62 17.39
N LYS A 403 -4.23 15.23 16.46
CA LYS A 403 -4.32 16.68 16.30
C LYS A 403 -4.83 17.36 17.57
N LYS A 404 -5.86 16.79 18.21
CA LYS A 404 -6.39 17.30 19.48
C LYS A 404 -5.34 17.24 20.59
N ALA A 405 -4.64 16.12 20.73
CA ALA A 405 -3.61 15.95 21.76
C ALA A 405 -2.46 16.95 21.60
N ILE A 406 -1.99 17.19 20.37
CA ILE A 406 -0.95 18.16 20.08
C ILE A 406 -1.43 19.58 20.44
N GLU A 407 -2.62 19.98 20.03
CA GLU A 407 -3.13 21.32 20.39
C GLU A 407 -3.32 21.49 21.90
N GLU A 408 -3.72 20.44 22.63
CA GLU A 408 -3.79 20.46 24.09
C GLU A 408 -2.41 20.66 24.73
N GLU A 409 -1.38 19.98 24.23
CA GLU A 409 0.01 20.13 24.68
C GLU A 409 0.57 21.54 24.39
N LEU A 410 0.34 22.07 23.19
CA LEU A 410 0.77 23.43 22.83
C LEU A 410 0.08 24.48 23.71
N ASN A 411 -1.23 24.31 23.97
CA ASN A 411 -1.97 25.19 24.87
C ASN A 411 -1.51 25.07 26.33
N ALA A 412 -1.13 23.87 26.78
CA ALA A 412 -0.56 23.67 28.11
C ALA A 412 0.75 24.45 28.29
N LYS A 413 1.70 24.30 27.35
CA LYS A 413 2.97 25.04 27.36
C LYS A 413 2.78 26.55 27.36
N LYS A 414 1.76 27.05 26.65
CA LYS A 414 1.40 28.47 26.66
C LYS A 414 0.93 28.94 28.04
N ARG A 415 0.02 28.19 28.67
CA ARG A 415 -0.46 28.48 30.04
C ARG A 415 0.66 28.44 31.07
N ASP A 416 1.58 27.48 30.95
CA ASP A 416 2.72 27.36 31.87
C ASP A 416 3.68 28.55 31.72
N GLN A 417 3.94 29.01 30.49
CA GLN A 417 4.75 30.20 30.24
C GLN A 417 4.07 31.48 30.78
N GLU A 418 2.77 31.64 30.56
CA GLU A 418 2.01 32.77 31.11
C GLU A 418 2.05 32.79 32.65
N ALA A 419 1.87 31.62 33.29
CA ALA A 419 1.98 31.48 34.73
C ALA A 419 3.38 31.83 35.26
N PHE A 420 4.45 31.41 34.56
CA PHE A 420 5.83 31.73 34.91
C PHE A 420 6.07 33.25 34.96
N PHE A 421 5.65 33.99 33.93
CA PHE A 421 5.85 35.43 33.88
C PHE A 421 4.93 36.20 34.85
N MET A 422 3.68 35.76 35.06
CA MET A 422 2.77 36.36 36.04
C MET A 422 3.31 36.25 37.48
N MET A 423 3.92 35.12 37.84
CA MET A 423 4.57 34.95 39.15
C MET A 423 5.81 35.85 39.30
N SER A 424 6.55 36.08 38.20
CA SER A 424 7.76 36.91 38.19
C SER A 424 7.48 38.42 38.40
N GLU A 425 6.29 38.89 38.04
CA GLU A 425 5.81 40.27 38.26
C GLU A 425 5.42 40.51 39.73
N SER A 426 4.91 39.49 40.43
CA SER A 426 4.53 39.58 41.85
C SER A 426 5.73 39.56 42.82
N SER A 427 6.92 39.15 42.35
CA SER A 427 8.15 39.23 43.14
C SER A 427 8.65 40.69 43.23
N VAL A 428 8.32 41.35 44.35
CA VAL A 428 8.80 42.71 44.68
C VAL A 428 10.32 42.71 44.58
N CYS A 429 10.87 43.56 43.70
CA CYS A 429 12.30 43.70 43.48
C CYS A 429 13.00 44.03 44.80
N LEU A 430 13.78 43.08 45.32
CA LEU A 430 14.64 43.30 46.48
C LEU A 430 15.66 44.39 46.13
N ASN A 431 15.79 45.30 47.10
CA ASN A 431 16.52 46.56 47.08
C ASN A 431 17.85 46.51 46.29
N PRO A 432 18.01 47.28 45.20
CA PRO A 432 19.26 47.31 44.41
C PRO A 432 20.48 47.89 45.15
N SER A 433 20.27 48.41 46.36
CA SER A 433 21.26 49.12 47.16
C SER A 433 22.04 48.23 48.15
N SER A 434 21.77 46.92 48.21
CA SER A 434 22.51 46.01 49.10
C SER A 434 23.74 45.41 48.41
N SER A 435 24.89 45.49 49.08
CA SER A 435 26.16 44.93 48.61
C SER A 435 26.23 43.40 48.73
N GLN A 436 25.16 42.67 48.40
CA GLN A 436 25.18 41.21 48.33
C GLN A 436 24.78 40.74 46.93
N LYS A 437 25.80 40.44 46.13
CA LYS A 437 25.65 39.60 44.94
C LYS A 437 25.06 38.26 45.38
N LEU A 438 23.92 37.89 44.82
CA LEU A 438 23.52 36.51 44.53
C LEU A 438 22.27 36.54 43.64
N SER A 439 22.47 36.85 42.35
CA SER A 439 21.55 36.38 41.32
C SER A 439 21.85 34.90 41.11
N LYS A 440 21.12 34.02 41.81
CA LYS A 440 21.05 32.61 41.44
C LYS A 440 19.94 32.48 40.42
N PHE A 441 20.32 32.58 39.16
CA PHE A 441 19.58 31.97 38.06
C PHE A 441 19.46 30.49 38.41
N VAL A 442 18.24 29.99 38.61
CA VAL A 442 17.98 28.56 38.73
C VAL A 442 17.95 28.03 37.29
N PRO A 443 18.75 26.99 36.95
CA PRO A 443 18.68 26.40 35.62
C PRO A 443 17.28 25.83 35.40
N TYR A 444 16.71 26.14 34.24
CA TYR A 444 15.56 25.42 33.69
C TYR A 444 15.93 23.93 33.61
N LEU A 445 15.27 23.09 34.41
CA LEU A 445 15.36 21.64 34.29
C LEU A 445 14.49 21.22 33.11
N ASP A 446 15.16 20.76 32.06
CA ASP A 446 14.56 20.12 30.91
C ASP A 446 13.71 18.92 31.37
N SER A 447 12.41 18.94 31.07
CA SER A 447 11.48 17.83 31.37
C SER A 447 11.52 16.73 30.30
N SER A 448 12.56 16.70 29.46
CA SER A 448 12.74 15.70 28.41
C SER A 448 13.38 14.40 28.90
N THR A 449 13.12 14.00 30.16
CA THR A 449 13.40 12.63 30.63
C THR A 449 12.23 12.13 31.46
N ILE A 450 11.17 11.68 30.78
CA ILE A 450 10.34 10.49 31.05
C ILE A 450 9.78 10.03 29.70
#